data_AF-A0A9D5KHE3-F1
#
_entry.id   AF-A0A9D5KHE3-F1
#
_cell.length_a   1.000
_cell.length_b   1.000
_cell.length_c   1.000
_cell.angle_alpha   90.00
_cell.angle_beta   90.00
_cell.angle_gamma   90.00
#
_symmetry.space_group_name_H-M   'P 1'
#
loop_
_entity.id
_entity.type
_entity.pdbx_description
1 polymer ?
#
loop_
_entity_poly.entity_id
_entity_poly.type
_entity_poly.pdbx_seq_one_letter_code
_entity_poly.pdbx_strand_id
1 'polypeptide(L)'
;MAYSSFNGTRFSFLSDRFNVLVADDDWGSREPLVEPLKDHYVFSPVVAATAREAASHLDSGTIHMCLLDLGLFDINKDELYIVKEYGRKLPVIIVSGCSSMAKAKKCIDLGAVATVDKPAIPYRGDLNCAIREALFRKVFWPWKPHEKHADFDRVYGYLCAHKPESVDAWAGGLDTEPRQLRRVWRHLDAEVRYILKTYLALDLALDCFGDWSSPRDCDARSCSRRRLCDIVQEFVLTHKTIFDRLTAPWPGPGARTGPGRRALERSNT
;
A
#
# COMPACT_ATOMS: atom_id res chain seq x y z
N MET A 1 -23.34 -16.18 -0.36
CA MET A 1 -24.22 -15.07 0.05
C MET A 1 -23.91 -13.88 -0.84
N ALA A 2 -24.90 -13.40 -1.59
CA ALA A 2 -24.73 -12.33 -2.56
C ALA A 2 -24.68 -10.98 -1.83
N TYR A 3 -23.67 -10.16 -2.15
CA TYR A 3 -23.58 -8.75 -1.72
C TYR A 3 -24.83 -8.01 -2.23
N SER A 4 -25.76 -7.70 -1.33
CA SER A 4 -26.90 -6.85 -1.65
C SER A 4 -26.40 -5.43 -1.93
N SER A 5 -26.38 -5.06 -3.21
CA SER A 5 -26.58 -3.71 -3.73
C SER A 5 -26.17 -2.55 -2.79
N PHE A 6 -24.85 -2.36 -2.64
CA PHE A 6 -24.30 -1.09 -2.16
C PHE A 6 -24.46 -0.06 -3.29
N ASN A 7 -25.65 0.54 -3.39
CA ASN A 7 -25.92 1.64 -4.30
C ASN A 7 -25.05 2.86 -3.92
N GLY A 8 -23.94 3.05 -4.65
CA GLY A 8 -23.24 4.33 -4.73
C GLY A 8 -22.29 4.67 -3.57
N THR A 9 -21.41 3.76 -3.16
CA THR A 9 -20.30 4.16 -2.27
C THR A 9 -19.35 5.10 -2.99
N ARG A 10 -18.95 6.19 -2.32
CA ARG A 10 -18.05 7.25 -2.83
C ARG A 10 -16.65 6.77 -3.26
N PHE A 11 -16.37 5.48 -3.11
CA PHE A 11 -15.10 4.82 -3.41
C PHE A 11 -15.28 3.47 -4.12
N SER A 12 -16.40 3.24 -4.82
CA SER A 12 -16.61 1.97 -5.53
C SER A 12 -15.51 1.61 -6.53
N PHE A 13 -14.77 2.60 -7.05
CA PHE A 13 -13.59 2.40 -7.90
C PHE A 13 -12.39 1.75 -7.19
N LEU A 14 -12.38 1.74 -5.85
CA LEU A 14 -11.43 1.04 -5.00
C LEU A 14 -11.88 -0.37 -4.63
N SER A 15 -13.09 -0.79 -5.00
CA SER A 15 -13.60 -2.12 -4.63
C SER A 15 -12.63 -3.22 -5.08
N ASP A 16 -12.22 -4.07 -4.15
CA ASP A 16 -11.34 -5.22 -4.33
C ASP A 16 -10.03 -4.87 -5.06
N ARG A 17 -9.60 -3.60 -4.93
CA ARG A 17 -8.53 -3.07 -5.78
C ARG A 17 -7.17 -3.63 -5.41
N PHE A 18 -6.95 -3.89 -4.13
CA PHE A 18 -5.65 -4.32 -3.64
C PHE A 18 -5.69 -5.77 -3.18
N ASN A 19 -5.13 -6.64 -4.03
CA ASN A 19 -4.83 -8.03 -3.68
C ASN A 19 -3.78 -8.09 -2.57
N VAL A 20 -4.18 -8.55 -1.39
CA VAL A 20 -3.32 -8.70 -0.21
C VAL A 20 -3.06 -10.18 0.03
N LEU A 21 -1.81 -10.63 -0.10
CA LEU A 21 -1.45 -12.01 0.21
C LEU A 21 -1.27 -12.17 1.72
N VAL A 22 -2.00 -13.10 2.35
CA VAL A 22 -1.81 -13.50 3.74
C VAL A 22 -1.22 -14.91 3.75
N ALA A 23 0.05 -15.02 4.13
CA ALA A 23 0.82 -16.26 4.12
C ALA A 23 1.09 -16.71 5.57
N ASP A 24 0.37 -17.73 6.01
CA ASP A 24 0.41 -18.27 7.38
C ASP A 24 -0.11 -19.73 7.35
N ASP A 25 0.62 -20.67 7.94
CA ASP A 25 0.27 -22.10 7.94
C ASP A 25 -0.80 -22.44 8.97
N ASP A 26 -0.89 -21.65 10.04
CA ASP A 26 -1.88 -21.82 11.09
C ASP A 26 -3.19 -21.10 10.73
N TRP A 27 -4.25 -21.88 10.48
CA TRP A 27 -5.57 -21.34 10.21
C TRP A 27 -6.08 -20.43 11.35
N GLY A 28 -5.78 -20.76 12.61
CA GLY A 28 -6.21 -19.98 13.77
C GLY A 28 -5.56 -18.59 13.84
N SER A 29 -4.31 -18.47 13.37
CA SER A 29 -3.61 -17.19 13.23
C SER A 29 -3.97 -16.45 11.93
N ARG A 30 -4.23 -17.19 10.85
CA ARG A 30 -4.52 -16.64 9.52
C ARG A 30 -5.90 -16.02 9.41
N GLU A 31 -6.95 -16.73 9.82
CA GLU A 31 -8.33 -16.29 9.60
C GLU A 31 -8.62 -14.92 10.23
N PRO A 32 -8.16 -14.63 11.46
CA PRO A 32 -8.38 -13.32 12.04
C PRO A 32 -7.66 -12.17 11.32
N LEU A 33 -6.63 -12.43 10.51
CA LEU A 33 -6.00 -11.44 9.62
C LEU A 33 -6.81 -11.25 8.32
N VAL A 34 -7.46 -12.32 7.85
CA VAL A 34 -8.17 -12.37 6.58
C VAL A 34 -9.58 -11.79 6.68
N GLU A 35 -10.36 -12.16 7.70
CA GLU A 35 -11.75 -11.70 7.87
C GLU A 35 -11.88 -10.17 7.75
N PRO A 36 -11.05 -9.37 8.43
CA PRO A 36 -11.21 -7.92 8.44
C PRO A 36 -10.76 -7.29 7.12
N LEU A 37 -9.85 -7.96 6.38
CA LEU A 37 -9.55 -7.60 5.00
C LEU A 37 -10.72 -7.91 4.06
N LYS A 38 -11.45 -9.02 4.25
CA LYS A 38 -12.66 -9.35 3.46
C LYS A 38 -13.80 -8.37 3.71
N ASP A 39 -13.97 -7.94 4.97
CA ASP A 39 -15.01 -7.00 5.36
C ASP A 39 -14.75 -5.59 4.83
N HIS A 40 -13.49 -5.28 4.50
CA HIS A 40 -13.11 -3.99 3.97
C HIS A 40 -13.09 -3.98 2.43
N TYR A 41 -14.04 -3.26 1.84
CA TYR A 41 -14.28 -3.21 0.39
C TYR A 41 -13.05 -2.91 -0.48
N VAL A 42 -11.98 -2.29 0.04
CA VAL A 42 -10.79 -1.91 -0.73
C VAL A 42 -9.86 -3.10 -1.02
N PHE A 43 -9.92 -4.15 -0.20
CA PHE A 43 -8.95 -5.25 -0.23
C PHE A 43 -9.57 -6.51 -0.81
N SER A 44 -8.75 -7.28 -1.52
CA SER A 44 -9.07 -8.64 -1.95
C SER A 44 -8.04 -9.60 -1.35
N PRO A 45 -8.32 -10.25 -0.22
CA PRO A 45 -7.34 -11.11 0.41
C PRO A 45 -7.14 -12.41 -0.37
N VAL A 46 -5.89 -12.79 -0.55
CA VAL A 46 -5.44 -14.07 -1.12
C VAL A 46 -4.71 -14.82 -0.01
N VAL A 47 -4.99 -16.10 0.18
CA VAL A 47 -4.39 -16.89 1.27
C VAL A 47 -3.37 -17.88 0.75
N ALA A 48 -2.31 -18.09 1.52
CA ALA A 48 -1.33 -19.16 1.31
C ALA A 48 -1.03 -19.83 2.66
N ALA A 49 -0.99 -21.16 2.66
CA ALA A 49 -0.63 -21.97 3.83
C ALA A 49 0.85 -22.37 3.85
N THR A 50 1.57 -22.10 2.76
CA THR A 50 2.98 -22.48 2.59
C THR A 50 3.76 -21.37 1.89
N ALA A 51 5.09 -21.33 2.08
CA ALA A 51 5.97 -20.43 1.36
C ALA A 51 5.94 -20.70 -0.15
N ARG A 52 5.74 -21.96 -0.60
CA ARG A 52 5.59 -22.28 -2.03
C ARG A 52 4.33 -21.71 -2.66
N GLU A 53 3.20 -21.81 -1.97
CA GLU A 53 1.96 -21.17 -2.41
C GLU A 53 2.12 -19.64 -2.44
N ALA A 54 2.73 -19.07 -1.39
CA ALA A 54 3.00 -17.64 -1.32
C ALA A 54 3.86 -17.17 -2.51
N ALA A 55 4.99 -17.85 -2.78
CA ALA A 55 5.86 -17.55 -3.92
C ALA A 55 5.11 -17.64 -5.25
N SER A 56 4.29 -18.67 -5.45
CA SER A 56 3.47 -18.82 -6.66
C SER A 56 2.52 -17.64 -6.87
N HIS A 57 1.88 -17.15 -5.81
CA HIS A 57 1.03 -15.96 -5.91
C HIS A 57 1.84 -14.69 -6.21
N LEU A 58 3.00 -14.52 -5.59
CA LEU A 58 3.87 -13.37 -5.81
C LEU A 58 4.43 -13.32 -7.24
N ASP A 59 4.80 -14.48 -7.79
CA ASP A 59 5.31 -14.61 -9.16
C ASP A 59 4.25 -14.33 -10.22
N SER A 60 2.95 -14.53 -9.90
CA SER A 60 1.84 -14.17 -10.81
C SER A 60 1.79 -12.68 -11.15
N GLY A 61 2.41 -11.83 -10.34
CA GLY A 61 2.42 -10.38 -10.52
C GLY A 61 1.05 -9.72 -10.29
N THR A 62 0.19 -10.34 -9.49
CA THR A 62 -1.14 -9.82 -9.14
C THR A 62 -1.22 -9.25 -7.73
N ILE A 63 -0.23 -9.55 -6.88
CA ILE A 63 -0.21 -9.16 -5.47
C ILE A 63 0.32 -7.73 -5.31
N HIS A 64 -0.34 -6.96 -4.44
CA HIS A 64 0.07 -5.58 -4.11
C HIS A 64 0.94 -5.52 -2.86
N MET A 65 0.69 -6.42 -1.90
CA MET A 65 1.43 -6.54 -0.66
C MET A 65 1.27 -7.93 -0.05
N CYS A 66 2.18 -8.30 0.86
CA CYS A 66 2.14 -9.58 1.57
C CYS A 66 2.20 -9.36 3.09
N LEU A 67 1.27 -9.98 3.82
CA LEU A 67 1.36 -10.25 5.26
C LEU A 67 1.94 -11.65 5.43
N LEU A 68 3.12 -11.74 6.03
CA LEU A 68 3.92 -12.96 6.08
C LEU A 68 4.16 -13.40 7.51
N ASP A 69 3.79 -14.63 7.85
CA ASP A 69 4.29 -15.33 9.02
C ASP A 69 5.67 -15.96 8.73
N LEU A 70 6.57 -15.90 9.72
CA LEU A 70 7.92 -16.47 9.60
C LEU A 70 7.96 -17.99 9.87
N GLY A 71 6.85 -18.63 10.23
CA GLY A 71 6.74 -20.07 10.46
C GLY A 71 6.71 -20.92 9.20
N LEU A 72 6.80 -20.31 8.01
CA LEU A 72 6.74 -21.02 6.72
C LEU A 72 8.14 -21.53 6.30
N PHE A 73 8.39 -22.83 6.46
CA PHE A 73 9.72 -23.45 6.24
C PHE A 73 9.80 -24.44 5.06
N ASP A 74 8.76 -24.56 4.23
CA ASP A 74 8.67 -25.58 3.18
C ASP A 74 9.60 -25.35 1.97
N ILE A 75 10.21 -24.15 1.87
CA ILE A 75 11.27 -23.85 0.89
C ILE A 75 12.61 -23.81 1.61
N ASN A 76 13.47 -24.79 1.32
CA ASN A 76 14.86 -24.87 1.80
C ASN A 76 15.05 -24.74 3.32
N LYS A 77 13.99 -24.92 4.12
CA LYS A 77 13.99 -24.67 5.58
C LYS A 77 14.39 -23.24 5.94
N ASP A 78 14.10 -22.27 5.06
CA ASP A 78 14.46 -20.86 5.23
C ASP A 78 13.20 -20.00 5.40
N GLU A 79 12.84 -19.72 6.65
CA GLU A 79 11.74 -18.81 7.04
C GLU A 79 11.84 -17.40 6.43
N LEU A 80 13.04 -16.98 6.05
CA LEU A 80 13.26 -15.65 5.48
C LEU A 80 13.23 -15.66 3.95
N TYR A 81 12.95 -16.81 3.32
CA TYR A 81 12.99 -16.98 1.87
C TYR A 81 12.14 -15.92 1.15
N ILE A 82 10.87 -15.76 1.56
CA ILE A 82 9.94 -14.81 0.94
C ILE A 82 10.46 -13.37 1.10
N VAL A 83 10.97 -12.99 2.27
CA VAL A 83 11.48 -11.63 2.48
C VAL A 83 12.73 -11.36 1.65
N LYS A 84 13.65 -12.33 1.57
CA LYS A 84 14.88 -12.23 0.78
C LYS A 84 14.56 -12.05 -0.71
N GLU A 85 13.62 -12.84 -1.22
CA GLU A 85 13.31 -12.87 -2.66
C GLU A 85 12.37 -11.73 -3.08
N TYR A 86 11.45 -11.31 -2.20
CA TYR A 86 10.34 -10.42 -2.56
C TYR A 86 10.22 -9.15 -1.73
N GLY A 87 10.83 -9.05 -0.55
CA GLY A 87 10.75 -7.84 0.30
C GLY A 87 11.30 -6.59 -0.40
N ARG A 88 12.23 -6.79 -1.33
CA ARG A 88 12.80 -5.74 -2.18
C ARG A 88 11.94 -5.43 -3.41
N LYS A 89 10.93 -6.26 -3.67
CA LYS A 89 10.12 -6.21 -4.89
C LYS A 89 8.71 -5.70 -4.64
N LEU A 90 8.14 -6.02 -3.51
CA LEU A 90 6.84 -5.52 -3.09
C LEU A 90 6.83 -5.35 -1.57
N PRO A 91 5.89 -4.56 -1.02
CA PRO A 91 5.74 -4.44 0.40
C PRO A 91 5.46 -5.81 1.05
N VAL A 92 6.34 -6.20 1.97
CA VAL A 92 6.16 -7.36 2.84
C VAL A 92 6.10 -6.88 4.27
N ILE A 93 5.02 -7.19 4.98
CA ILE A 93 4.84 -6.95 6.41
C ILE A 93 4.98 -8.29 7.10
N ILE A 94 5.87 -8.37 8.07
CA ILE A 94 6.01 -9.57 8.89
C ILE A 94 4.97 -9.53 9.99
N VAL A 95 4.19 -10.59 10.13
CA VAL A 95 3.22 -10.78 11.21
C VAL A 95 3.56 -12.08 11.91
N SER A 96 4.30 -12.04 13.01
CA SER A 96 4.79 -13.26 13.67
C SER A 96 4.88 -13.11 15.18
N GLY A 97 4.80 -14.21 15.93
CA GLY A 97 4.99 -14.20 17.39
C GLY A 97 6.45 -14.07 17.84
N CYS A 98 7.38 -13.76 16.93
CA CYS A 98 8.80 -13.73 17.24
C CYS A 98 9.23 -12.39 17.85
N SER A 99 9.32 -12.36 19.19
CA SER A 99 9.72 -11.19 19.98
C SER A 99 11.19 -10.77 19.88
N SER A 100 11.99 -11.41 19.01
CA SER A 100 13.42 -11.08 18.88
C SER A 100 13.61 -9.84 18.02
N MET A 101 14.01 -8.73 18.65
CA MET A 101 14.41 -7.50 17.98
C MET A 101 15.47 -7.73 16.90
N ALA A 102 16.40 -8.68 17.10
CA ALA A 102 17.43 -9.01 16.12
C ALA A 102 16.83 -9.60 14.83
N LYS A 103 15.80 -10.45 14.98
CA LYS A 103 15.10 -11.05 13.84
C LYS A 103 14.23 -10.02 13.11
N ALA A 104 13.51 -9.18 13.86
CA ALA A 104 12.74 -8.07 13.31
C ALA A 104 13.64 -7.14 12.48
N LYS A 105 14.76 -6.70 13.07
CA LYS A 105 15.76 -5.88 12.36
C LYS A 105 16.26 -6.55 11.08
N LYS A 106 16.57 -7.85 11.14
CA LYS A 106 17.01 -8.61 9.96
C LYS A 106 15.95 -8.61 8.85
N CYS A 107 14.67 -8.73 9.18
CA CYS A 107 13.60 -8.66 8.18
C CYS A 107 13.53 -7.28 7.52
N ILE A 108 13.65 -6.20 8.30
CA ILE A 108 13.72 -4.83 7.78
C ILE A 108 14.96 -4.65 6.88
N ASP A 109 16.13 -5.13 7.30
CA ASP A 109 17.37 -5.07 6.51
C ASP A 109 17.23 -5.84 5.16
N LEU A 110 16.39 -6.88 5.12
CA LEU A 110 16.08 -7.66 3.92
C LEU A 110 15.03 -6.98 3.03
N GLY A 111 14.33 -5.96 3.51
CA GLY A 111 13.37 -5.17 2.74
C GLY A 111 11.92 -5.24 3.24
N ALA A 112 11.64 -5.91 4.37
CA ALA A 112 10.31 -5.83 4.97
C ALA A 112 9.98 -4.37 5.32
N VAL A 113 8.71 -3.99 5.15
CA VAL A 113 8.21 -2.64 5.49
C VAL A 113 8.11 -2.48 7.00
N ALA A 114 7.53 -3.47 7.66
CA ALA A 114 7.29 -3.47 9.09
C ALA A 114 7.27 -4.90 9.63
N THR A 115 7.43 -5.01 10.94
CA THR A 115 7.27 -6.25 11.70
C THR A 115 6.25 -6.00 12.80
N VAL A 116 5.22 -6.83 12.87
CA VAL A 116 4.11 -6.75 13.83
C VAL A 116 4.07 -8.06 14.61
N ASP A 117 4.04 -7.96 15.94
CA ASP A 117 4.00 -9.12 16.82
C ASP A 117 2.59 -9.74 16.86
N LYS A 118 2.52 -11.08 16.91
CA LYS A 118 1.29 -11.82 17.24
C LYS A 118 1.05 -11.83 18.77
N PRO A 119 -0.21 -11.73 19.25
CA PRO A 119 -1.43 -11.61 18.45
C PRO A 119 -1.58 -10.19 17.91
N ALA A 120 -1.75 -10.07 16.59
CA ALA A 120 -2.08 -8.80 15.96
C ALA A 120 -3.55 -8.40 16.20
N ILE A 121 -4.30 -9.21 16.96
CA ILE A 121 -5.75 -9.12 17.21
C ILE A 121 -6.00 -8.79 18.70
N PRO A 122 -6.97 -7.92 19.04
CA PRO A 122 -7.80 -7.14 18.12
C PRO A 122 -6.99 -5.97 17.58
N TYR A 123 -6.71 -5.99 16.28
CA TYR A 123 -6.08 -4.94 15.46
C TYR A 123 -5.42 -3.83 16.26
N ARG A 124 -4.24 -4.11 16.83
CA ARG A 124 -3.40 -3.01 17.33
C ARG A 124 -3.21 -2.04 16.17
N GLY A 125 -3.30 -0.75 16.44
CA GLY A 125 -3.13 0.32 15.42
C GLY A 125 -1.87 0.14 14.57
N ASP A 126 -0.89 -0.61 15.08
CA ASP A 126 0.35 -1.03 14.42
C ASP A 126 0.12 -1.77 13.09
N LEU A 127 -0.80 -2.75 12.99
CA LEU A 127 -1.03 -3.47 11.73
C LEU A 127 -1.69 -2.58 10.68
N ASN A 128 -2.66 -1.75 11.08
CA ASN A 128 -3.31 -0.79 10.19
C ASN A 128 -2.33 0.27 9.70
N CYS A 129 -1.45 0.73 10.59
CA CYS A 129 -0.35 1.62 10.24
C CYS A 129 0.59 0.98 9.22
N ALA A 130 1.01 -0.28 9.47
CA ALA A 130 1.86 -1.04 8.56
C ALA A 130 1.21 -1.27 7.19
N ILE A 131 -0.07 -1.64 7.13
CA ILE A 131 -0.81 -1.82 5.87
C ILE A 131 -0.90 -0.50 5.09
N ARG A 132 -1.26 0.61 5.77
CA ARG A 132 -1.30 1.93 5.14
C ARG A 132 0.06 2.32 4.59
N GLU A 133 1.11 2.19 5.39
CA GLU A 133 2.47 2.49 4.96
C GLU A 133 2.89 1.63 3.77
N ALA A 134 2.66 0.33 3.83
CA ALA A 134 3.01 -0.60 2.77
C ALA A 134 2.25 -0.29 1.48
N LEU A 135 0.95 0.04 1.56
CA LEU A 135 0.16 0.42 0.40
C LEU A 135 0.67 1.73 -0.21
N PHE A 136 0.90 2.74 0.62
CA PHE A 136 1.40 4.03 0.14
C PHE A 136 2.82 3.91 -0.43
N ARG A 137 3.69 3.09 0.16
CA ARG A 137 4.98 2.75 -0.45
C ARG A 137 4.78 2.09 -1.81
N LYS A 138 3.85 1.14 -1.95
CA LYS A 138 3.54 0.54 -3.26
C LYS A 138 3.08 1.56 -4.30
N VAL A 139 2.24 2.52 -3.90
CA VAL A 139 1.61 3.48 -4.81
C VAL A 139 2.54 4.66 -5.14
N PHE A 140 3.31 5.16 -4.17
CA PHE A 140 4.01 6.43 -4.28
C PHE A 140 5.54 6.34 -4.28
N TRP A 141 6.11 5.18 -3.93
CA TRP A 141 7.56 5.07 -3.78
C TRP A 141 8.26 4.84 -5.13
N PRO A 142 9.36 5.56 -5.45
CA PRO A 142 10.21 5.25 -6.59
C PRO A 142 10.77 3.85 -6.41
N TRP A 143 10.41 2.92 -7.29
CA TRP A 143 10.70 1.50 -7.10
C TRP A 143 12.21 1.20 -7.19
N LYS A 144 12.89 1.45 -6.07
CA LYS A 144 14.25 1.11 -5.66
C LYS A 144 14.30 1.20 -4.12
N PRO A 145 13.74 0.24 -3.38
CA PRO A 145 13.60 0.32 -1.92
C PRO A 145 14.93 0.37 -1.14
N HIS A 146 16.09 0.23 -1.81
CA HIS A 146 17.41 0.32 -1.18
C HIS A 146 18.10 1.67 -1.35
N GLU A 147 17.62 2.51 -2.26
CA GLU A 147 18.18 3.86 -2.39
C GLU A 147 17.53 4.72 -1.31
N LYS A 148 18.34 5.17 -0.35
CA LYS A 148 17.89 6.21 0.60
C LYS A 148 17.57 7.46 -0.22
N HIS A 149 16.30 7.81 -0.27
CA HIS A 149 15.84 9.04 -0.89
C HIS A 149 15.50 10.01 0.23
N ALA A 150 16.52 10.59 0.87
CA ALA A 150 16.32 11.47 2.03
C ALA A 150 15.29 12.59 1.77
N ASP A 151 15.26 13.13 0.55
CA ASP A 151 14.25 14.09 0.12
C ASP A 151 12.85 13.46 0.06
N PHE A 152 12.72 12.25 -0.46
CA PHE A 152 11.44 11.53 -0.48
C PHE A 152 10.98 11.24 0.94
N ASP A 153 11.83 10.65 1.78
CA ASP A 153 11.52 10.30 3.17
C ASP A 153 11.00 11.51 3.94
N ARG A 154 11.68 12.66 3.81
CA ARG A 154 11.26 13.92 4.41
C ARG A 154 9.89 14.36 3.91
N VAL A 155 9.71 14.39 2.58
CA VAL A 155 8.51 14.96 1.96
C VAL A 155 7.28 14.05 2.19
N TYR A 156 7.46 12.74 2.07
CA TYR A 156 6.47 11.72 2.34
C TYR A 156 6.14 11.62 3.83
N GLY A 157 7.14 11.65 4.71
CA GLY A 157 6.92 11.71 6.16
C GLY A 157 6.09 12.91 6.58
N TYR A 158 6.33 14.08 5.98
CA TYR A 158 5.49 15.26 6.20
C TYR A 158 4.05 15.05 5.71
N LEU A 159 3.87 14.50 4.51
CA LEU A 159 2.55 14.18 3.94
C LEU A 159 1.74 13.28 4.88
N CYS A 160 2.37 12.22 5.41
CA CYS A 160 1.74 11.29 6.34
C CYS A 160 1.34 11.96 7.66
N ALA A 161 2.23 12.79 8.22
CA ALA A 161 2.00 13.41 9.52
C ALA A 161 0.98 14.55 9.50
N HIS A 162 0.95 15.36 8.43
CA HIS A 162 0.19 16.62 8.41
C HIS A 162 -1.04 16.59 7.51
N LYS A 163 -1.14 15.63 6.58
CA LYS A 163 -2.26 15.48 5.63
C LYS A 163 -2.68 16.82 4.98
N PRO A 164 -1.75 17.58 4.36
CA PRO A 164 -2.03 18.92 3.84
C PRO A 164 -3.18 18.93 2.82
N GLU A 165 -4.02 19.96 2.87
CA GLU A 165 -5.19 20.08 1.97
C GLU A 165 -4.83 20.55 0.55
N SER A 166 -3.63 21.11 0.37
CA SER A 166 -3.16 21.65 -0.91
C SER A 166 -1.65 21.45 -1.10
N VAL A 167 -1.19 21.55 -2.35
CA VAL A 167 0.25 21.48 -2.67
C VAL A 167 1.02 22.66 -2.06
N ASP A 168 0.40 23.84 -1.96
CA ASP A 168 1.03 25.02 -1.36
C ASP A 168 1.16 24.86 0.16
N ALA A 169 0.16 24.31 0.84
CA ALA A 169 0.25 23.97 2.26
C ALA A 169 1.34 22.91 2.51
N TRP A 170 1.41 21.90 1.64
CA TRP A 170 2.46 20.87 1.70
C TRP A 170 3.85 21.47 1.52
N ALA A 171 4.05 22.32 0.51
CA ALA A 171 5.32 22.96 0.21
C ALA A 171 5.74 23.94 1.32
N GLY A 172 4.80 24.76 1.79
CA GLY A 172 5.04 25.73 2.87
C GLY A 172 5.44 25.05 4.18
N GLY A 173 4.80 23.94 4.54
CA GLY A 173 5.16 23.17 5.74
C GLY A 173 6.54 22.51 5.70
N LEU A 174 7.10 22.34 4.51
CA LEU A 174 8.44 21.80 4.29
C LEU A 174 9.49 22.87 4.04
N ASP A 175 9.12 24.16 4.06
CA ASP A 175 9.97 25.28 3.65
C ASP A 175 10.60 25.04 2.27
N THR A 176 9.76 24.67 1.30
CA THR A 176 10.17 24.33 -0.07
C THR A 176 9.19 24.91 -1.08
N GLU A 177 9.58 24.99 -2.35
CA GLU A 177 8.67 25.41 -3.42
C GLU A 177 7.84 24.21 -3.97
N PRO A 178 6.60 24.42 -4.41
CA PRO A 178 5.81 23.40 -5.11
C PRO A 178 6.54 22.75 -6.31
N ARG A 179 7.43 23.49 -6.98
CA ARG A 179 8.26 22.99 -8.07
C ARG A 179 9.31 21.97 -7.62
N GLN A 180 9.82 22.10 -6.39
CA GLN A 180 10.78 21.17 -5.80
C GLN A 180 10.09 19.87 -5.41
N LEU A 181 8.87 19.92 -4.88
CA LEU A 181 8.05 18.72 -4.64
C LEU A 181 7.85 17.88 -5.91
N ARG A 182 7.68 18.54 -7.07
CA ARG A 182 7.55 17.82 -8.36
C ARG A 182 8.76 16.98 -8.68
N ARG A 183 9.95 17.37 -8.22
CA ARG A 183 11.20 16.63 -8.48
C ARG A 183 11.21 15.26 -7.81
N VAL A 184 10.60 15.15 -6.63
CA VAL A 184 10.54 13.92 -5.83
C VAL A 184 9.81 12.80 -6.59
N TRP A 185 8.67 13.12 -7.21
CA TRP A 185 7.82 12.17 -7.93
C TRP A 185 7.98 12.17 -9.46
N ARG A 186 9.08 12.75 -9.99
CA ARG A 186 9.33 12.77 -11.45
C ARG A 186 9.25 11.39 -12.10
N HIS A 187 9.61 10.34 -11.37
CA HIS A 187 9.61 8.97 -11.86
C HIS A 187 8.20 8.39 -12.07
N LEU A 188 7.16 8.94 -11.43
CA LEU A 188 5.77 8.52 -11.63
C LEU A 188 5.11 9.20 -12.83
N ASP A 189 5.79 10.15 -13.47
CA ASP A 189 5.22 11.01 -14.53
C ASP A 189 3.86 11.61 -14.11
N ALA A 190 3.73 11.92 -12.82
CA ALA A 190 2.51 12.41 -12.22
C ALA A 190 2.75 13.79 -11.59
N GLU A 191 1.80 14.70 -11.78
CA GLU A 191 1.84 15.98 -11.08
C GLU A 191 1.65 15.78 -9.56
N VAL A 192 2.33 16.59 -8.75
CA VAL A 192 2.27 16.52 -7.27
C VAL A 192 0.84 16.65 -6.74
N ARG A 193 0.00 17.46 -7.40
CA ARG A 193 -1.42 17.57 -7.04
C ARG A 193 -2.15 16.24 -7.15
N TYR A 194 -1.76 15.37 -8.08
CA TYR A 194 -2.33 14.04 -8.27
C TYR A 194 -1.83 13.07 -7.21
N ILE A 195 -0.55 13.17 -6.82
CA ILE A 195 0.00 12.42 -5.68
C ILE A 195 -0.76 12.76 -4.41
N LEU A 196 -0.92 14.05 -4.11
CA LEU A 196 -1.64 14.51 -2.92
C LEU A 196 -3.10 14.04 -2.92
N LYS A 197 -3.83 14.22 -4.03
CA LYS A 197 -5.22 13.79 -4.12
C LYS A 197 -5.38 12.26 -4.01
N THR A 198 -4.47 11.50 -4.62
CA THR A 198 -4.46 10.03 -4.49
C THR A 198 -4.17 9.61 -3.06
N TYR A 199 -3.24 10.30 -2.39
CA TYR A 199 -2.91 10.04 -0.99
C TYR A 199 -4.14 10.26 -0.11
N LEU A 200 -4.76 11.45 -0.20
CA LEU A 200 -5.96 11.79 0.58
C LEU A 200 -7.13 10.85 0.29
N ALA A 201 -7.26 10.40 -0.96
CA ALA A 201 -8.27 9.42 -1.37
C ALA A 201 -8.11 8.08 -0.64
N LEU A 202 -6.90 7.52 -0.73
CA LEU A 202 -6.56 6.25 -0.10
C LEU A 202 -6.57 6.36 1.43
N ASP A 203 -6.07 7.46 1.97
CA ASP A 203 -6.06 7.76 3.40
C ASP A 203 -7.48 7.76 3.98
N LEU A 204 -8.41 8.45 3.31
CA LEU A 204 -9.81 8.53 3.70
C LEU A 204 -10.53 7.19 3.53
N ALA A 205 -10.24 6.45 2.45
CA ALA A 205 -10.79 5.12 2.21
C ALA A 205 -10.33 4.11 3.27
N LEU A 206 -9.07 4.22 3.74
CA LEU A 206 -8.49 3.35 4.76
C LEU A 206 -8.78 3.81 6.19
N ASP A 207 -9.09 5.08 6.45
CA ASP A 207 -9.56 5.53 7.77
C ASP A 207 -10.92 4.91 8.13
N CYS A 208 -11.72 4.49 7.14
CA CYS A 208 -12.92 3.67 7.35
C CYS A 208 -12.61 2.24 7.87
N PHE A 209 -11.34 1.82 7.89
CA PHE A 209 -10.87 0.54 8.45
C PHE A 209 -10.80 0.54 9.99
N GLY A 210 -11.02 1.69 10.66
CA GLY A 210 -10.74 1.86 12.10
C GLY A 210 -11.91 1.66 13.06
N ASP A 211 -13.16 1.69 12.59
CA ASP A 211 -14.36 1.61 13.44
C ASP A 211 -15.10 0.27 13.22
N TRP A 212 -14.53 -0.80 13.77
CA TRP A 212 -15.03 -2.18 13.67
C TRP A 212 -16.35 -2.42 14.41
N SER A 213 -16.84 -1.41 15.15
CA SER A 213 -18.05 -1.50 15.96
C SER A 213 -19.33 -1.54 15.14
N SER A 214 -19.31 -0.97 13.92
CA SER A 214 -20.47 -0.87 13.05
C SER A 214 -20.06 -0.26 11.70
N PRO A 215 -20.19 -0.98 10.57
CA PRO A 215 -20.08 -0.39 9.23
C PRO A 215 -21.13 0.71 8.93
N ARG A 216 -22.05 0.99 9.86
CA ARG A 216 -23.23 1.83 9.65
C ARG A 216 -23.14 3.23 10.27
N ASP A 217 -22.15 3.49 11.12
CA ASP A 217 -22.10 4.71 11.94
C ASP A 217 -20.93 5.65 11.64
N CYS A 218 -20.38 5.59 10.43
CA CYS A 218 -19.69 6.75 9.86
C CYS A 218 -20.72 7.85 9.58
N ASP A 219 -21.26 8.43 10.64
CA ASP A 219 -22.29 9.46 10.61
C ASP A 219 -21.73 10.68 9.88
N ALA A 220 -22.55 11.22 8.98
CA ALA A 220 -22.20 12.18 7.95
C ALA A 220 -21.83 13.60 8.48
N ARG A 221 -21.35 13.71 9.73
CA ARG A 221 -21.33 14.98 10.49
C ARG A 221 -20.03 15.78 10.45
N SER A 222 -18.91 15.29 9.90
CA SER A 222 -17.77 16.19 9.64
C SER A 222 -17.86 16.77 8.23
N CYS A 223 -18.39 18.00 8.15
CA CYS A 223 -18.58 18.78 6.93
C CYS A 223 -17.30 18.87 6.07
N SER A 224 -16.12 18.84 6.69
CA SER A 224 -14.81 18.82 6.01
C SER A 224 -14.53 17.53 5.25
N ARG A 225 -14.91 16.35 5.77
CA ARG A 225 -14.67 15.05 5.09
C ARG A 225 -15.56 14.88 3.87
N ARG A 226 -16.81 15.38 3.91
CA ARG A 226 -17.72 15.31 2.76
C ARG A 226 -17.15 16.02 1.54
N ARG A 227 -16.62 17.23 1.72
CA ARG A 227 -16.00 18.00 0.64
C ARG A 227 -14.76 17.32 0.08
N LEU A 228 -13.94 16.71 0.94
CA LEU A 228 -12.78 15.92 0.52
C LEU A 228 -13.20 14.68 -0.28
N CYS A 229 -14.25 13.97 0.12
CA CYS A 229 -14.78 12.83 -0.65
C CYS A 229 -15.15 13.24 -2.07
N ASP A 230 -15.91 14.32 -2.22
CA ASP A 230 -16.44 14.74 -3.53
C ASP A 230 -15.29 15.17 -4.46
N ILE A 231 -14.30 15.92 -3.93
CA ILE A 231 -13.09 16.33 -4.67
C ILE A 231 -12.26 15.12 -5.11
N VAL A 232 -12.14 14.11 -4.24
CA VAL A 232 -11.41 12.88 -4.54
C VAL A 232 -12.13 12.05 -5.59
N GLN A 233 -13.44 11.89 -5.46
CA GLN A 233 -14.24 11.10 -6.39
C GLN A 233 -14.19 11.72 -7.79
N GLU A 234 -14.38 13.04 -7.90
CA GLU A 234 -14.22 13.77 -9.16
C GLU A 234 -12.82 13.59 -9.74
N PHE A 235 -11.77 13.69 -8.89
CA PHE A 235 -10.39 13.51 -9.31
C PHE A 235 -10.13 12.12 -9.90
N VAL A 236 -10.55 11.05 -9.21
CA VAL A 236 -10.28 9.69 -9.68
C VAL A 236 -11.07 9.37 -10.95
N LEU A 237 -12.31 9.85 -11.06
CA LEU A 237 -13.09 9.68 -12.29
C LEU A 237 -12.45 10.42 -13.47
N THR A 238 -11.94 11.64 -13.25
CA THR A 238 -11.30 12.45 -14.29
C THR A 238 -9.92 11.91 -14.68
N HIS A 239 -9.18 11.33 -13.73
CA HIS A 239 -7.80 10.89 -13.89
C HIS A 239 -7.63 9.38 -13.70
N LYS A 240 -8.66 8.61 -14.08
CA LYS A 240 -8.73 7.15 -13.88
C LYS A 240 -7.47 6.44 -14.38
N THR A 241 -6.93 6.82 -15.53
CA THR A 241 -5.70 6.21 -16.08
C THR A 241 -4.47 6.41 -15.20
N ILE A 242 -4.32 7.59 -14.57
CA ILE A 242 -3.21 7.86 -13.65
C ILE A 242 -3.39 7.04 -12.39
N PHE A 243 -4.59 7.07 -11.82
CA PHE A 243 -4.95 6.27 -10.65
C PHE A 243 -4.73 4.77 -10.91
N ASP A 244 -5.15 4.27 -12.07
CA ASP A 244 -5.03 2.87 -12.44
C ASP A 244 -3.57 2.43 -12.54
N ARG A 245 -2.70 3.29 -13.09
CA ARG A 245 -1.25 3.03 -13.16
C ARG A 245 -0.61 3.02 -11.78
N LEU A 246 -0.96 3.99 -10.92
CA LEU A 246 -0.42 4.10 -9.56
C LEU A 246 -0.83 2.93 -8.67
N THR A 247 -2.00 2.36 -8.93
CA THR A 247 -2.56 1.24 -8.14
C THR A 247 -2.38 -0.12 -8.79
N ALA A 248 -1.65 -0.22 -9.91
CA ALA A 248 -1.43 -1.49 -10.59
C ALA A 248 -0.59 -2.45 -9.71
N PRO A 249 -0.83 -3.77 -9.82
CA PRO A 249 -0.08 -4.76 -9.05
C PRO A 249 1.40 -4.76 -9.43
N TRP A 250 2.22 -5.40 -8.58
CA TRP A 250 3.62 -5.63 -8.92
C TRP A 250 3.70 -6.53 -10.16
N PRO A 251 4.33 -6.14 -11.29
CA PRO A 251 4.20 -6.89 -12.55
C PRO A 251 4.95 -8.25 -12.58
N GLY A 252 5.51 -8.70 -11.45
CA GLY A 252 6.21 -9.98 -11.35
C GLY A 252 7.63 -9.94 -11.94
N PRO A 253 8.47 -10.95 -11.66
CA PRO A 253 9.85 -11.01 -12.15
C PRO A 253 9.98 -11.20 -13.67
N GLY A 254 8.93 -11.68 -14.35
CA GLY A 254 8.94 -11.94 -15.81
C GLY A 254 8.50 -10.76 -16.69
N ALA A 255 7.89 -9.73 -16.12
CA ALA A 255 7.48 -8.56 -16.87
C ALA A 255 8.68 -7.63 -17.06
N ARG A 256 9.26 -7.67 -18.25
CA ARG A 256 10.27 -6.67 -18.66
C ARG A 256 9.64 -5.30 -18.47
N THR A 257 10.19 -4.50 -17.57
CA THR A 257 9.97 -3.05 -17.60
C THR A 257 10.50 -2.59 -18.96
N GLY A 258 9.59 -2.38 -19.91
CA GLY A 258 9.96 -1.89 -21.23
C GLY A 258 10.84 -0.65 -21.07
N PRO A 259 11.83 -0.43 -21.96
CA PRO A 259 12.72 0.71 -21.84
C PRO A 259 11.86 1.97 -21.78
N GLY A 260 11.97 2.71 -20.67
CA GLY A 260 11.34 4.02 -20.54
C GLY A 260 11.72 4.83 -21.77
N ARG A 261 10.73 5.15 -22.61
CA ARG A 261 10.94 5.87 -23.88
C ARG A 261 11.62 7.21 -23.59
N ARG A 262 12.94 7.26 -23.74
CA ARG A 262 13.62 8.43 -24.30
C ARG A 262 13.55 8.29 -25.80
N ALA A 263 12.62 9.00 -26.41
CA ALA A 263 12.67 9.38 -27.81
C ALA A 263 11.96 10.72 -27.96
N LEU A 264 12.61 11.75 -27.42
CA LEU A 264 12.44 13.13 -27.86
C LEU A 264 13.83 13.63 -28.26
N GLU A 265 14.45 12.95 -29.20
CA GLU A 265 15.61 13.47 -29.94
C GLU A 265 15.15 13.90 -31.32
N ARG A 266 14.85 15.21 -31.37
CA ARG A 266 15.30 16.15 -32.41
C ARG A 266 15.20 15.65 -33.85
N SER A 267 14.10 16.06 -34.49
CA SER A 267 14.14 16.56 -35.86
C SER A 267 15.25 17.62 -35.99
N ASN A 268 16.36 17.24 -36.62
CA ASN A 268 17.31 18.14 -37.28
C ASN A 268 18.13 17.32 -38.28
N THR A 269 17.54 17.09 -39.46
CA THR A 269 18.14 17.15 -40.80
C THR A 269 17.02 17.03 -41.81
#